data_AF-A0A259LXI1-F1
#
_entry.id   AF-A0A259LXI1-F1
#
_cell.length_a   1.000
_cell.length_b   1.000
_cell.length_c   1.000
_cell.angle_alpha   90.00
_cell.angle_beta   90.00
_cell.angle_gamma   90.00
#
_symmetry.space_group_name_H-M   'P 1'
#
loop_
_entity.id
_entity.type
_entity.pdbx_description
1 polymer ?
#
loop_
_entity_poly.entity_id
_entity_poly.type
_entity_poly.pdbx_seq_one_letter_code
_entity_poly.pdbx_strand_id
1 'polypeptide(L)'
;AVREYKKGDEVETVILSVDPERERISLGIKQLESDPFAEFVQLNDKGSIVKGTVSAVDAKGATIALNEEVEAVLKASEISRDRVEDARNVLKEGEEVEAKIISIDRKNRVINLSVKSKDVEDDKQALENVRSKTAESSGATTIGDLIKEQMQQQNANKD
;
A
#
# COMPACT_ATOMS: atom_id res chain seq x y z
N ALA A 1 8.68 26.93 13.19
CA ALA A 1 9.59 27.34 12.11
C ALA A 1 10.62 28.41 12.54
N VAL A 2 10.30 29.71 12.74
CA VAL A 2 11.34 30.77 12.96
C VAL A 2 11.86 30.89 14.42
N ARG A 3 11.70 29.86 15.25
CA ARG A 3 11.96 29.96 16.70
C ARG A 3 13.23 29.25 17.19
N GLU A 4 14.00 28.61 16.31
CA GLU A 4 15.13 27.75 16.71
C GLU A 4 16.52 28.16 16.18
N TYR A 5 16.65 29.27 15.44
CA TYR A 5 17.97 29.68 14.93
C TYR A 5 18.63 30.74 15.81
N LYS A 6 19.89 30.51 16.18
CA LYS A 6 20.71 31.46 16.96
C LYS A 6 21.63 32.24 16.03
N LYS A 7 22.06 33.42 16.48
CA LYS A 7 23.06 34.22 15.75
C LYS A 7 24.38 33.43 15.71
N GLY A 8 24.85 33.14 14.50
CA GLY A 8 26.08 32.39 14.27
C GLY A 8 25.87 30.98 13.72
N ASP A 9 24.63 30.50 13.63
CA ASP A 9 24.33 29.19 13.06
C ASP A 9 24.43 29.25 11.53
N GLU A 10 25.17 28.30 10.95
CA GLU A 10 25.13 28.03 9.51
C GLU A 10 23.85 27.25 9.21
N VAL A 11 22.99 27.84 8.39
CA VAL A 11 21.72 27.24 7.96
C VAL A 11 21.74 27.06 6.46
N GLU A 12 21.36 25.88 6.00
CA GLU A 12 21.00 25.72 4.59
C GLU A 12 19.75 26.59 4.34
N THR A 13 19.63 27.17 3.13
CA THR A 13 18.43 27.92 2.69
C THR A 13 18.24 27.75 1.18
N VAL A 14 17.00 27.87 0.71
CA VAL A 14 16.69 27.91 -0.72
C VAL A 14 16.56 29.36 -1.17
N ILE A 15 17.09 29.71 -2.35
CA ILE A 15 16.94 31.04 -2.93
C ILE A 15 15.51 31.19 -3.47
N LEU A 16 14.73 32.11 -2.89
CA LEU A 16 13.37 32.40 -3.33
C LEU A 16 13.33 33.42 -4.47
N SER A 17 14.17 34.45 -4.39
CA SER A 17 14.22 35.52 -5.38
C SER A 17 15.55 36.24 -5.33
N VAL A 18 16.07 36.63 -6.48
CA VAL A 18 17.28 37.44 -6.63
C VAL A 18 16.89 38.75 -7.32
N ASP A 19 17.17 39.87 -6.66
CA ASP A 19 16.97 41.21 -7.20
C ASP A 19 18.35 41.86 -7.36
N PRO A 20 18.94 41.81 -8.58
CA PRO A 20 20.30 42.27 -8.82
C PRO A 20 20.42 43.80 -8.86
N GLU A 21 19.35 44.53 -9.17
CA GLU A 21 19.36 45.99 -9.18
C GLU A 21 19.43 46.57 -7.76
N ARG A 22 18.87 45.84 -6.79
CA ARG A 22 18.86 46.24 -5.38
C ARG A 22 19.90 45.52 -4.53
N GLU A 23 20.71 44.65 -5.13
CA GLU A 23 21.68 43.78 -4.46
C GLU A 23 21.04 42.96 -3.31
N ARG A 24 19.80 42.49 -3.52
CA ARG A 24 19.03 41.75 -2.51
C ARG A 24 18.78 40.32 -2.96
N ILE A 25 19.09 39.38 -2.07
CA ILE A 25 18.75 37.97 -2.23
C ILE A 25 17.76 37.59 -1.14
N SER A 26 16.61 37.07 -1.54
CA SER A 26 15.59 36.55 -0.61
C SER A 26 15.83 35.06 -0.43
N LEU A 27 16.16 34.65 0.80
CA LEU A 27 16.41 33.26 1.18
C LEU A 27 15.21 32.73 1.97
N GLY A 28 14.80 31.51 1.68
CA GLY A 28 13.68 30.82 2.30
C GLY A 28 14.15 29.60 3.07
N ILE A 29 13.91 29.59 4.39
CA ILE A 29 14.20 28.44 5.27
C ILE A 29 13.05 27.41 5.22
N LYS A 30 11.81 27.87 4.99
CA LYS A 30 10.59 27.02 4.96
C LYS A 30 10.56 25.98 3.82
N GLN A 31 11.45 26.09 2.84
CA GLN A 31 11.51 25.15 1.71
C GLN A 31 12.51 24.01 1.93
N LEU A 32 13.17 23.96 3.10
CA LEU A 32 14.10 22.89 3.48
C LEU A 32 13.49 21.81 4.35
N GLU A 33 12.31 22.06 4.93
CA GLU A 33 11.49 20.98 5.43
C GLU A 33 11.05 20.21 4.19
N SER A 34 11.78 19.14 3.86
CA SER A 34 11.35 18.12 2.90
C SER A 34 9.89 17.82 3.19
N ASP A 35 8.98 18.14 2.27
CA ASP A 35 7.56 17.89 2.48
C ASP A 35 7.39 16.40 2.78
N PRO A 36 7.01 15.99 4.01
CA PRO A 36 6.93 14.58 4.38
C PRO A 36 5.90 13.85 3.51
N PHE A 37 4.92 14.58 2.99
CA PHE A 37 3.99 14.11 1.97
C PHE A 37 4.69 13.82 0.63
N ALA A 38 5.57 14.72 0.17
CA ALA A 38 6.30 14.53 -1.08
C ALA A 38 7.25 13.33 -0.99
N GLU A 39 7.98 13.19 0.13
CA GLU A 39 8.81 12.02 0.41
C GLU A 39 7.96 10.74 0.47
N PHE A 40 6.82 10.76 1.17
CA PHE A 40 5.94 9.60 1.26
C PHE A 40 5.43 9.14 -0.10
N VAL A 41 5.04 10.07 -0.97
CA VAL A 41 4.59 9.78 -2.34
C VAL A 41 5.73 9.30 -3.24
N GLN A 42 6.97 9.71 -2.95
CA GLN A 42 8.15 9.27 -3.68
C GLN A 42 8.63 7.88 -3.23
N LEU A 43 8.42 7.52 -1.96
CA LEU A 43 8.69 6.20 -1.41
C LEU A 43 7.57 5.19 -1.74
N ASN A 44 6.32 5.65 -1.79
CA ASN A 44 5.13 4.82 -1.95
C ASN A 44 4.32 5.24 -3.18
N ASP A 45 4.58 4.57 -4.30
CA ASP A 45 3.80 4.72 -5.52
C ASP A 45 2.39 4.11 -5.43
N LYS A 46 1.56 4.42 -6.43
CA LYS A 46 0.24 3.81 -6.60
C LYS A 46 0.36 2.28 -6.65
N GLY A 47 -0.47 1.59 -5.87
CA GLY A 47 -0.45 0.13 -5.77
C GLY A 47 0.42 -0.42 -4.64
N SER A 48 1.23 0.41 -3.98
CA SER A 48 1.96 -0.01 -2.78
C SER A 48 1.01 -0.24 -1.61
N ILE A 49 1.35 -1.22 -0.77
CA ILE A 49 0.65 -1.52 0.48
C ILE A 49 1.34 -0.73 1.59
N VAL A 50 0.55 0.04 2.34
CA VAL A 50 1.03 0.88 3.43
C VAL A 50 0.31 0.53 4.73
N LYS A 51 1.03 0.65 5.83
CA LYS A 51 0.53 0.51 7.20
C LYS A 51 0.26 1.90 7.76
N GLY A 52 -0.87 2.07 8.44
CA GLY A 52 -1.18 3.31 9.14
C GLY A 52 -2.12 3.10 10.30
N THR A 53 -2.17 4.07 11.20
CA THR A 53 -3.06 4.05 12.37
C THR A 53 -4.34 4.80 12.06
N VAL A 54 -5.49 4.24 12.40
CA VAL A 54 -6.79 4.90 12.23
C VAL A 54 -6.87 6.11 13.17
N SER A 55 -6.93 7.31 12.61
CA SER A 55 -7.06 8.56 13.36
C SER A 55 -8.52 8.91 13.66
N ALA A 56 -9.41 8.70 12.69
CA ALA A 56 -10.83 8.97 12.83
C ALA A 56 -11.68 7.98 12.02
N VAL A 57 -12.88 7.65 12.50
CA VAL A 57 -13.81 6.76 11.79
C VAL A 57 -15.21 7.36 11.65
N ASP A 58 -15.64 7.52 10.41
CA ASP A 58 -16.96 8.00 10.02
C ASP A 58 -17.79 6.91 9.34
N ALA A 59 -19.11 7.10 9.27
CA ALA A 59 -20.00 6.17 8.56
C ALA A 59 -19.67 6.03 7.06
N LYS A 60 -19.06 7.06 6.46
CA LYS A 60 -18.71 7.08 5.03
C LYS A 60 -17.28 6.60 4.74
N GLY A 61 -16.45 6.41 5.76
CA GLY A 61 -15.04 6.05 5.62
C GLY A 61 -14.23 6.26 6.89
N ALA A 62 -12.93 5.99 6.83
CA ALA A 62 -11.99 6.20 7.92
C ALA A 62 -10.82 7.05 7.46
N THR A 63 -10.30 7.89 8.34
CA THR A 63 -9.05 8.62 8.14
C THR A 63 -7.94 7.85 8.85
N ILE A 64 -6.90 7.49 8.10
CA ILE A 64 -5.74 6.74 8.53
C ILE A 64 -4.54 7.66 8.48
N ALA A 65 -3.87 7.84 9.60
CA ALA A 65 -2.57 8.50 9.68
C ALA A 65 -1.48 7.50 9.29
N LEU A 66 -0.78 7.77 8.18
CA LEU A 66 0.36 6.97 7.74
C LEU A 66 1.66 7.47 8.38
N ASN A 67 1.73 8.78 8.65
CA ASN A 67 2.82 9.45 9.35
C ASN A 67 2.28 10.71 10.06
N GLU A 68 3.09 11.40 10.86
CA GLU A 68 2.67 12.58 11.65
C GLU A 68 2.06 13.71 10.80
N GLU A 69 2.43 13.82 9.52
CA GLU A 69 1.95 14.84 8.58
C GLU A 69 1.25 14.28 7.33
N VAL A 70 1.05 12.97 7.25
CA VAL A 70 0.48 12.31 6.07
C VAL A 70 -0.80 11.58 6.44
N GLU A 71 -1.91 12.13 5.97
CA GLU A 71 -3.25 11.59 6.15
C GLU A 71 -3.74 10.87 4.89
N ALA A 72 -4.45 9.78 5.11
CA ALA A 72 -5.08 9.00 4.08
C ALA A 72 -6.54 8.74 4.42
N VAL A 73 -7.38 8.72 3.39
CA VAL A 73 -8.81 8.47 3.51
C VAL A 73 -9.12 7.12 2.89
N LEU A 74 -9.83 6.31 3.65
CA LEU A 74 -10.31 5.00 3.26
C LEU A 74 -11.83 5.08 3.17
N LYS A 75 -12.39 4.87 1.98
CA LYS A 75 -13.84 4.95 1.77
C LYS A 75 -14.52 3.68 2.26
N ALA A 76 -15.74 3.79 2.79
CA ALA A 76 -16.50 2.62 3.25
C ALA A 76 -16.70 1.56 2.13
N SER A 77 -16.86 2.00 0.88
CA SER A 77 -16.95 1.11 -0.29
C SER A 77 -15.67 0.34 -0.62
N GLU A 78 -14.54 0.75 -0.05
CA GLU A 78 -13.21 0.17 -0.26
C GLU A 78 -12.72 -0.63 0.98
N ILE A 79 -13.53 -0.72 2.04
CA ILE A 79 -13.25 -1.54 3.25
C ILE A 79 -13.51 -3.03 2.96
N SER A 80 -14.58 -3.36 2.24
CA SER A 80 -14.97 -4.75 2.01
C SER A 80 -15.84 -4.93 0.78
N ARG A 81 -15.93 -6.19 0.30
CA ARG A 81 -16.80 -6.59 -0.82
C ARG A 81 -18.28 -6.42 -0.52
N ASP A 82 -18.67 -6.61 0.73
CA ASP A 82 -20.02 -6.36 1.21
C ASP A 82 -20.17 -4.89 1.61
N ARG A 83 -21.37 -4.33 1.39
CA ARG A 83 -21.62 -2.91 1.68
C ARG A 83 -21.60 -2.69 3.18
N VAL A 84 -20.44 -2.32 3.72
CA VAL A 84 -20.32 -2.00 5.14
C VAL A 84 -21.07 -0.68 5.38
N GLU A 85 -22.23 -0.75 6.03
CA GLU A 85 -23.03 0.43 6.36
C GLU A 85 -22.32 1.32 7.40
N ASP A 86 -21.48 0.71 8.25
CA ASP A 86 -20.72 1.41 9.29
C ASP A 86 -19.27 0.92 9.37
N ALA A 87 -18.33 1.75 8.92
CA ALA A 87 -16.90 1.52 9.07
C ALA A 87 -16.48 1.35 10.55
N ARG A 88 -17.23 1.93 11.50
CA ARG A 88 -17.00 1.88 12.95
C ARG A 88 -17.10 0.48 13.56
N ASN A 89 -17.85 -0.42 12.92
CA ASN A 89 -17.97 -1.79 13.40
C ASN A 89 -16.80 -2.67 12.95
N VAL A 90 -16.08 -2.24 11.90
CA VAL A 90 -14.97 -3.00 11.30
C VAL A 90 -13.63 -2.41 11.73
N LEU A 91 -13.55 -1.09 11.90
CA LEU A 91 -12.34 -0.34 12.22
C LEU A 91 -12.57 0.48 13.49
N LYS A 92 -11.64 0.39 14.44
CA LYS A 92 -11.61 1.21 15.65
C LYS A 92 -10.58 2.32 15.53
N GLU A 93 -10.86 3.45 16.17
CA GLU A 93 -9.91 4.55 16.32
C GLU A 93 -8.68 4.04 17.10
N GLY A 94 -7.48 4.31 16.57
CA GLY A 94 -6.21 3.84 17.13
C GLY A 94 -5.76 2.45 16.66
N GLU A 95 -6.49 1.77 15.79
CA GLU A 95 -6.08 0.49 15.24
C GLU A 95 -5.11 0.65 14.06
N GLU A 96 -4.11 -0.24 13.96
CA GLU A 96 -3.22 -0.29 12.81
C GLU A 96 -3.86 -1.08 11.66
N VAL A 97 -3.91 -0.48 10.48
CA VAL A 97 -4.51 -1.05 9.28
C VAL A 97 -3.53 -1.08 8.11
N GLU A 98 -3.60 -2.16 7.34
CA GLU A 98 -2.86 -2.31 6.08
C GLU A 98 -3.79 -2.06 4.90
N ALA A 99 -3.46 -1.09 4.06
CA ALA A 99 -4.27 -0.78 2.87
C ALA A 99 -3.40 -0.42 1.67
N LYS A 100 -3.94 -0.62 0.47
CA LYS A 100 -3.27 -0.33 -0.80
C LYS A 100 -3.60 1.08 -1.27
N ILE A 101 -2.60 1.79 -1.80
CA ILE A 101 -2.80 3.12 -2.37
C ILE A 101 -3.48 2.99 -3.73
N ILE A 102 -4.70 3.54 -3.87
CA ILE A 102 -5.39 3.63 -5.17
C ILE A 102 -4.99 4.90 -5.91
N SER A 103 -5.05 6.02 -5.20
CA SER A 103 -4.89 7.34 -5.79
C SER A 103 -4.30 8.31 -4.78
N ILE A 104 -3.48 9.22 -5.27
CA ILE A 104 -2.78 10.22 -4.48
C ILE A 104 -3.20 11.58 -5.04
N ASP A 105 -3.88 12.38 -4.22
CA ASP A 105 -4.25 13.74 -4.58
C ASP A 105 -3.22 14.72 -3.98
N ARG A 106 -2.26 15.12 -4.81
CA ARG A 106 -1.18 16.04 -4.40
C ARG A 106 -1.67 17.47 -4.15
N LYS A 107 -2.85 17.85 -4.66
CA LYS A 107 -3.40 19.20 -4.51
C LYS A 107 -3.97 19.40 -3.11
N ASN A 108 -4.70 18.41 -2.62
CA ASN A 108 -5.31 18.42 -1.29
C ASN A 108 -4.45 17.72 -0.24
N ARG A 109 -3.29 17.16 -0.62
CA ARG A 109 -2.41 16.36 0.25
C ARG A 109 -3.14 15.17 0.90
N VAL A 110 -4.03 14.52 0.14
CA VAL A 110 -4.82 13.37 0.62
C VAL A 110 -4.52 12.12 -0.21
N ILE A 111 -4.28 11.00 0.47
CA ILE A 111 -4.08 9.69 -0.16
C ILE A 111 -5.37 8.88 -0.03
N ASN A 112 -5.82 8.23 -1.11
CA ASN A 112 -6.98 7.33 -1.08
C ASN A 112 -6.49 5.89 -0.96
N LEU A 113 -6.95 5.20 0.08
CA LEU A 113 -6.59 3.82 0.39
C LEU A 113 -7.76 2.85 0.16
N SER A 114 -7.43 1.58 -0.07
CA SER A 114 -8.40 0.49 -0.17
C SER A 114 -7.87 -0.82 0.38
N VAL A 115 -8.70 -1.51 1.15
CA VAL A 115 -8.42 -2.85 1.68
C VAL A 115 -8.72 -3.93 0.64
N LYS A 116 -9.72 -3.70 -0.23
CA LYS A 116 -10.20 -4.62 -1.26
C LYS A 116 -9.11 -5.11 -2.22
N SER A 117 -8.09 -4.28 -2.48
CA SER A 117 -7.00 -4.63 -3.40
C SER A 117 -5.92 -5.52 -2.78
N LYS A 118 -5.96 -5.80 -1.46
CA LYS A 118 -5.13 -6.82 -0.82
C LYS A 118 -5.71 -8.21 -1.10
N ASP A 119 -7.01 -8.42 -0.85
CA ASP A 119 -7.69 -9.68 -1.12
C ASP A 119 -7.56 -10.16 -2.57
N VAL A 120 -7.70 -9.29 -3.57
CA VAL A 120 -7.65 -9.72 -4.98
C VAL A 120 -6.25 -10.13 -5.43
N GLU A 121 -5.20 -9.53 -4.86
CA GLU A 121 -3.81 -9.90 -5.16
C GLU A 121 -3.40 -11.15 -4.38
N ASP A 122 -3.84 -11.28 -3.13
CA ASP A 122 -3.60 -12.46 -2.29
C ASP A 122 -4.32 -13.68 -2.89
N ASP A 123 -5.59 -13.55 -3.32
CA ASP A 123 -6.32 -14.60 -4.05
C ASP A 123 -5.59 -14.99 -5.35
N LYS A 124 -5.11 -14.01 -6.13
CA LYS A 124 -4.42 -14.30 -7.40
C LYS A 124 -3.06 -14.98 -7.18
N GLN A 125 -2.28 -14.53 -6.20
CA GLN A 125 -1.00 -15.14 -5.83
C GLN A 125 -1.19 -16.51 -5.17
N ALA A 126 -2.25 -16.71 -4.38
CA ALA A 126 -2.59 -18.00 -3.81
C ALA A 126 -3.01 -19.00 -4.90
N LEU A 127 -3.81 -18.59 -5.89
CA LEU A 127 -4.17 -19.46 -7.02
C LEU A 127 -2.96 -19.81 -7.91
N GLU A 128 -2.01 -18.89 -8.12
CA GLU A 128 -0.77 -19.20 -8.86
C GLU A 128 0.14 -20.17 -8.09
N ASN A 129 0.30 -19.99 -6.78
CA ASN A 129 1.11 -20.88 -5.94
C ASN A 129 0.49 -22.28 -5.77
N VAL A 130 -0.85 -22.40 -5.81
CA VAL A 130 -1.52 -23.71 -5.82
C VAL A 130 -1.39 -24.37 -7.20
N ARG A 131 -1.43 -23.62 -8.31
CA ARG A 131 -1.18 -24.16 -9.66
C ARG A 131 0.26 -24.64 -9.84
N SER A 132 1.25 -23.90 -9.35
CA SER A 132 2.66 -24.31 -9.44
C SER A 132 2.96 -25.51 -8.52
N LYS A 133 2.40 -25.58 -7.30
CA LYS A 133 2.52 -26.76 -6.43
C LYS A 133 1.76 -28.00 -6.94
N THR A 134 0.66 -27.83 -7.68
CA THR A 134 -0.05 -28.96 -8.29
C THR A 134 0.69 -29.48 -9.53
N ALA A 135 1.41 -28.63 -10.25
CA ALA A 135 2.23 -29.03 -11.40
C ALA A 135 3.43 -29.90 -11.00
N GLU A 136 4.02 -29.72 -9.81
CA GLU A 136 5.14 -30.55 -9.32
C GLU A 136 4.70 -31.89 -8.70
N SER A 137 3.41 -32.10 -8.44
CA SER A 137 2.86 -33.41 -8.03
C SER A 137 1.98 -34.05 -9.10
N SER A 138 2.04 -33.56 -10.35
CA SER A 138 1.37 -34.19 -11.50
C SER A 138 2.22 -35.28 -12.16
N GLY A 139 2.99 -36.01 -11.35
CA GLY A 139 3.58 -37.29 -11.71
C GLY A 139 2.81 -38.40 -11.01
N ALA A 140 1.90 -39.06 -11.74
CA ALA A 140 1.20 -40.30 -11.38
C ALA A 140 0.03 -40.22 -10.39
N THR A 141 -1.13 -39.71 -10.82
CA THR A 141 -2.44 -40.23 -10.36
C THR A 141 -3.56 -40.05 -11.39
N THR A 142 -3.26 -40.17 -12.70
CA THR A 142 -4.38 -40.32 -13.64
C THR A 142 -4.77 -41.79 -13.62
N ILE A 143 -6.03 -42.05 -13.31
CA ILE A 143 -6.70 -43.38 -13.31
C ILE A 143 -6.34 -44.23 -14.56
N GLY A 144 -6.01 -43.60 -15.68
CA GLY A 144 -5.53 -44.28 -16.89
C GLY A 144 -4.20 -45.03 -16.76
N ASP A 145 -3.24 -44.54 -15.96
CA ASP A 145 -1.95 -45.22 -15.76
C ASP A 145 -2.09 -46.44 -14.83
N LEU A 146 -2.89 -46.33 -13.77
CA LEU A 146 -3.20 -47.46 -12.86
C LEU A 146 -3.87 -48.63 -13.58
N ILE A 147 -4.77 -48.35 -14.54
CA ILE A 147 -5.46 -49.39 -15.33
C ILE A 147 -4.49 -50.06 -16.32
N LYS A 148 -3.56 -49.30 -16.90
CA LYS A 148 -2.57 -49.84 -17.84
C LYS A 148 -1.55 -50.74 -17.15
N GLU A 149 -1.13 -50.38 -15.94
CA GLU A 149 -0.21 -51.18 -15.13
C GLU A 149 -0.86 -52.50 -14.68
N GLN A 150 -2.15 -52.47 -14.31
CA GLN A 150 -2.88 -53.67 -13.93
C GLN A 150 -3.13 -54.64 -15.11
N MET A 151 -3.35 -54.12 -16.33
CA MET A 151 -3.43 -54.95 -17.54
C MET A 151 -2.09 -55.58 -17.93
N GLN A 152 -0.97 -54.89 -17.69
CA GLN A 152 0.36 -55.43 -18.00
C GLN A 152 0.77 -56.54 -17.02
N GLN A 153 0.44 -56.41 -15.73
CA GLN A 153 0.72 -57.46 -14.75
C GLN A 153 -0.12 -58.73 -14.98
N GLN A 154 -1.34 -58.61 -15.51
CA GLN A 154 -2.15 -59.78 -15.86
C GLN A 154 -1.64 -60.54 -17.10
N ASN A 155 -0.99 -59.86 -18.05
CA ASN A 155 -0.45 -60.49 -19.24
C ASN A 155 0.94 -61.10 -19.03
N ALA A 156 1.73 -60.61 -18.06
CA ALA A 156 3.05 -61.17 -17.75
C ALA A 156 3.02 -62.48 -16.93
N ASN A 157 1.86 -62.84 -16.37
CA ASN A 157 1.69 -64.02 -15.51
C ASN A 157 0.97 -65.19 -16.22
N LYS A 158 0.80 -65.12 -17.54
CA LYS A 158 0.07 -66.12 -18.35
C LYS A 158 0.91 -66.76 -19.46
N ASP A 159 2.23 -66.63 -19.38
CA ASP A 159 3.23 -67.44 -20.12
C ASP A 159 4.03 -68.28 -19.12
#